data_AF-A0A6J8D0S3-F1
#
_entry.id   AF-A0A6J8D0S3-F1
#
_cell.length_a   1.000
_cell.length_b   1.000
_cell.length_c   1.000
_cell.angle_alpha   90.00
_cell.angle_beta   90.00
_cell.angle_gamma   90.00
#
_symmetry.space_group_name_H-M   'P 1'
#
loop_
_entity.id
_entity.type
_entity.pdbx_description
1 polymer ?
#
loop_
_entity_poly.entity_id
_entity_poly.type
_entity_poly.pdbx_seq_one_letter_code
_entity_poly.pdbx_strand_id
1 'polypeptide(L)'
;MEDPLFMPNEDLNSNITIDEITNIVMHAKSKSASGPDQIPYGVLKYPIIIQTLQQLFQLIFDTSIIPTIWRKAIICPVLKDPSSDLRVPMNYRDYNRCTDSWCSELKDILCKLNLEHYFDSKTAINLKTVEMNIQHLYSNIWNDNIQQVPKLRTYITFKSAFNQEQYVKINLSKVERSHLAQFRCGILPLRIETGRYIGERAEERLCKFCTADVTETETHFLLHSILIYENMCLVNFH
;
A
#
# COMPACT_ATOMS: atom_id res chain seq x y z
N MET A 1 14.66 -10.01 -22.75
CA MET A 1 15.69 -9.02 -22.40
C MET A 1 15.65 -8.96 -20.88
N GLU A 2 16.49 -9.76 -20.22
CA GLU A 2 16.50 -9.86 -18.76
C GLU A 2 17.12 -8.60 -18.18
N ASP A 3 16.43 -8.00 -17.21
CA ASP A 3 16.89 -6.84 -16.47
C ASP A 3 18.15 -7.25 -15.67
N PRO A 4 19.33 -6.66 -15.93
CA PRO A 4 20.58 -7.05 -15.28
C PRO A 4 20.61 -6.79 -13.76
N LEU A 5 19.56 -6.17 -13.19
CA LEU A 5 19.41 -5.94 -11.75
C LEU A 5 18.37 -6.86 -11.09
N PHE A 6 17.69 -7.73 -11.86
CA PHE A 6 16.73 -8.69 -11.33
C PHE A 6 17.42 -10.02 -11.00
N MET A 7 17.61 -10.31 -9.71
CA MET A 7 17.92 -11.66 -9.26
C MET A 7 16.61 -12.37 -8.90
N PRO A 8 16.20 -13.42 -9.63
CA PRO A 8 15.03 -14.19 -9.25
C PRO A 8 15.26 -14.82 -7.87
N ASN A 9 14.31 -14.65 -6.96
CA ASN A 9 14.32 -15.37 -5.70
C ASN A 9 13.82 -16.79 -5.99
N GLU A 10 14.73 -17.76 -6.05
CA GLU A 10 14.41 -19.14 -6.42
C GLU A 10 13.39 -19.79 -5.47
N ASP A 11 13.38 -19.40 -4.19
CA ASP A 11 12.42 -19.90 -3.20
C ASP A 11 11.01 -19.37 -3.48
N LEU A 12 10.87 -18.05 -3.71
CA LEU A 12 9.57 -17.41 -3.95
C LEU A 12 8.99 -17.64 -5.35
N ASN A 13 9.84 -18.03 -6.30
CA ASN A 13 9.44 -18.31 -7.69
C ASN A 13 9.35 -19.81 -8.00
N SER A 14 9.44 -20.66 -6.98
CA SER A 14 9.25 -22.09 -7.12
C SER A 14 7.77 -22.44 -7.32
N ASN A 15 7.50 -23.62 -7.89
CA ASN A 15 6.14 -24.11 -8.09
C ASN A 15 5.46 -24.42 -6.75
N ILE A 16 4.17 -24.11 -6.67
CA ILE A 16 3.35 -24.42 -5.51
C ILE A 16 3.21 -25.94 -5.38
N THR A 17 3.60 -26.48 -4.24
CA THR A 17 3.60 -27.92 -3.98
C THR A 17 2.31 -28.38 -3.32
N ILE A 18 1.99 -29.68 -3.47
CA ILE A 18 0.85 -30.28 -2.77
C ILE A 18 1.06 -30.26 -1.24
N ASP A 19 2.30 -30.41 -0.78
CA ASP A 19 2.62 -30.42 0.66
C ASP A 19 2.38 -29.05 1.29
N GLU A 20 2.70 -27.95 0.60
CA GLU A 20 2.38 -26.59 1.06
C GLU A 20 0.88 -26.41 1.29
N ILE A 21 0.06 -26.78 0.30
CA ILE A 21 -1.40 -26.66 0.41
C ILE A 21 -1.93 -27.60 1.50
N THR A 22 -1.41 -28.82 1.58
CA THR A 22 -1.79 -29.80 2.61
C THR A 22 -1.51 -29.23 4.00
N ASN A 23 -0.32 -28.69 4.24
CA ASN A 23 0.06 -28.12 5.52
C ASN A 23 -0.89 -26.98 5.92
N ILE A 24 -1.19 -26.06 5.00
CA ILE A 24 -2.10 -24.94 5.26
C ILE A 24 -3.51 -25.42 5.59
N VAL A 25 -4.07 -26.30 4.76
CA VAL A 25 -5.44 -26.80 4.89
C VAL A 25 -5.61 -27.62 6.16
N MET A 26 -4.61 -28.40 6.56
CA MET A 26 -4.66 -29.22 7.77
C MET A 26 -4.64 -28.37 9.05
N HIS A 27 -3.89 -27.26 9.06
CA HIS A 27 -3.87 -26.29 10.17
C HIS A 27 -5.14 -25.42 10.25
N ALA A 28 -5.97 -25.39 9.20
CA ALA A 28 -7.21 -24.63 9.22
C ALA A 28 -8.25 -25.23 10.21
N LYS A 29 -8.92 -24.34 10.96
CA LYS A 29 -9.98 -24.71 11.92
C LYS A 29 -11.19 -25.29 11.18
N SER A 30 -11.49 -26.57 11.40
CA SER A 30 -12.61 -27.27 10.74
C SER A 30 -14.01 -26.78 11.16
N LYS A 31 -14.13 -26.07 12.28
CA LYS A 31 -15.40 -25.56 12.85
C LYS A 31 -15.65 -24.08 12.55
N SER A 32 -14.92 -23.49 11.60
CA SER A 32 -15.16 -22.10 11.17
C SER A 32 -16.50 -21.98 10.45
N ALA A 33 -17.12 -20.81 10.53
CA ALA A 33 -18.37 -20.51 9.84
C ALA A 33 -18.17 -20.68 8.32
N SER A 34 -19.07 -21.43 7.68
CA SER A 34 -19.06 -21.61 6.23
C SER A 34 -19.31 -20.30 5.50
N GLY A 35 -18.79 -20.22 4.27
CA GLY A 35 -19.10 -19.13 3.35
C GLY A 35 -20.58 -19.15 2.92
N PRO A 36 -20.98 -18.23 2.03
CA PRO A 36 -22.35 -18.17 1.51
C PRO A 36 -22.80 -19.43 0.75
N ASP A 37 -21.86 -20.30 0.39
CA ASP A 37 -22.09 -21.61 -0.25
C ASP A 37 -22.43 -22.73 0.76
N GLN A 38 -22.32 -22.46 2.06
CA GLN A 38 -22.56 -23.40 3.15
C GLN A 38 -21.67 -24.66 3.09
N ILE A 39 -20.52 -24.59 2.41
CA ILE A 39 -19.58 -25.70 2.36
C ILE A 39 -18.80 -25.75 3.68
N PRO A 40 -18.79 -26.88 4.41
CA PRO A 40 -18.00 -27.00 5.63
C PRO A 40 -16.50 -26.93 5.33
N TYR A 41 -15.74 -26.19 6.14
CA TYR A 41 -14.27 -26.10 6.00
C TYR A 41 -13.57 -27.48 6.06
N GLY A 42 -14.18 -28.48 6.70
CA GLY A 42 -13.69 -29.85 6.70
C GLY A 42 -13.55 -30.47 5.30
N VAL A 43 -14.36 -30.04 4.33
CA VAL A 43 -14.33 -30.56 2.96
C VAL A 43 -13.03 -30.22 2.25
N LEU A 44 -12.37 -29.11 2.62
CA LEU A 44 -11.09 -28.73 2.03
C LEU A 44 -9.98 -29.76 2.32
N LYS A 45 -10.12 -30.55 3.39
CA LYS A 45 -9.12 -31.54 3.83
C LYS A 45 -9.12 -32.82 3.00
N TYR A 46 -10.05 -32.99 2.05
CA TYR A 46 -10.05 -34.16 1.18
C TYR A 46 -8.91 -34.10 0.15
N PRO A 47 -8.17 -35.21 -0.07
CA PRO A 47 -7.01 -35.21 -0.98
C PRO A 47 -7.32 -34.70 -2.39
N ILE A 48 -8.48 -35.05 -2.93
CA ILE A 48 -8.92 -34.60 -4.27
C ILE A 48 -9.10 -33.07 -4.33
N ILE A 49 -9.58 -32.47 -3.24
CA ILE A 49 -9.78 -31.03 -3.13
C ILE A 49 -8.44 -30.32 -2.96
N ILE A 50 -7.54 -30.86 -2.13
CA ILE A 50 -6.17 -30.36 -1.97
C ILE A 50 -5.45 -30.34 -3.33
N GLN A 51 -5.55 -31.43 -4.10
CA GLN A 51 -4.96 -31.51 -5.44
C GLN A 51 -5.56 -30.47 -6.39
N THR A 52 -6.89 -30.30 -6.37
CA THR A 52 -7.58 -29.29 -7.19
C THR A 52 -7.15 -27.86 -6.81
N LEU A 53 -7.02 -27.59 -5.50
CA LEU A 53 -6.55 -26.29 -4.99
C LEU A 53 -5.11 -26.00 -5.42
N GLN A 54 -4.20 -26.99 -5.32
CA GLN A 54 -2.83 -26.83 -5.79
C GLN A 54 -2.78 -26.47 -7.27
N GLN A 55 -3.53 -27.18 -8.13
CA GLN A 55 -3.60 -26.88 -9.56
C GLN A 55 -4.19 -25.48 -9.83
N LEU A 56 -5.23 -25.10 -9.11
CA LEU A 56 -5.83 -23.77 -9.22
C LEU A 56 -4.83 -22.67 -8.82
N PHE A 57 -4.15 -22.83 -7.70
CA PHE A 57 -3.17 -21.83 -7.24
C PHE A 57 -1.96 -21.76 -8.17
N GLN A 58 -1.46 -22.91 -8.65
CA GLN A 58 -0.40 -22.93 -9.66
C GLN A 58 -0.83 -22.21 -10.94
N LEU A 59 -2.05 -22.45 -11.43
CA LEU A 59 -2.58 -21.76 -12.60
C LEU A 59 -2.68 -20.24 -12.38
N ILE A 60 -3.11 -19.80 -11.20
CA ILE A 60 -3.16 -18.38 -10.84
C ILE A 60 -1.74 -17.79 -10.79
N PHE A 61 -0.78 -18.53 -10.24
CA PHE A 61 0.62 -18.14 -10.16
C PHE A 61 1.23 -17.97 -11.56
N ASP A 62 1.08 -18.96 -12.43
CA ASP A 62 1.63 -18.97 -13.79
C ASP A 62 1.00 -17.90 -14.69
N THR A 63 -0.31 -17.69 -14.56
CA THR A 63 -1.05 -16.79 -15.47
C THR A 63 -1.21 -15.37 -14.91
N SER A 64 -1.01 -15.17 -13.61
CA SER A 64 -1.40 -13.95 -12.90
C SER A 64 -2.89 -13.58 -13.03
N ILE A 65 -3.76 -14.53 -13.41
CA ILE A 65 -5.20 -14.33 -13.57
C ILE A 65 -5.94 -14.78 -12.30
N ILE A 66 -6.36 -13.81 -11.50
CA ILE A 66 -7.17 -14.06 -10.29
C ILE A 66 -8.66 -14.17 -10.67
N PRO A 67 -9.40 -15.22 -10.23
CA PRO A 67 -10.83 -15.34 -10.45
C PRO A 67 -11.61 -14.09 -10.04
N THR A 68 -12.54 -13.64 -10.88
CA THR A 68 -13.29 -12.39 -10.67
C THR A 68 -14.14 -12.41 -9.40
N ILE A 69 -14.60 -13.59 -8.95
CA ILE A 69 -15.34 -13.76 -7.70
C ILE A 69 -14.48 -13.49 -6.45
N TRP A 70 -13.17 -13.76 -6.50
CA TRP A 70 -12.25 -13.42 -5.41
C TRP A 70 -11.97 -11.92 -5.32
N ARG A 71 -12.31 -11.17 -6.38
CA ARG A 71 -12.28 -9.71 -6.42
C ARG A 71 -13.60 -9.07 -5.96
N LYS A 72 -14.47 -9.82 -5.29
CA LYS A 72 -15.71 -9.32 -4.69
C LYS A 72 -15.66 -9.57 -3.18
N ALA A 73 -15.94 -8.53 -2.39
CA ALA A 73 -16.20 -8.69 -0.97
C ALA A 73 -17.68 -8.98 -0.77
N ILE A 74 -18.01 -10.10 -0.12
CA ILE A 74 -19.39 -10.47 0.23
C ILE A 74 -19.57 -10.24 1.72
N ILE A 75 -20.49 -9.35 2.09
CA ILE A 75 -20.83 -9.12 3.50
C ILE A 75 -21.64 -10.33 3.98
N CYS A 76 -21.02 -11.16 4.83
CA CYS A 76 -21.68 -12.32 5.43
C CYS A 76 -22.19 -11.95 6.84
N PRO A 77 -23.52 -11.85 7.06
CA PRO A 77 -24.05 -11.56 8.38
C PRO A 77 -23.80 -12.75 9.32
N VAL A 78 -23.16 -12.49 10.46
CA VAL A 78 -22.78 -13.52 11.45
C VAL A 78 -23.86 -13.64 12.53
N LEU A 79 -24.28 -14.87 12.86
CA LEU A 79 -25.24 -15.11 13.94
C LEU A 79 -24.66 -14.73 15.32
N LYS A 80 -25.54 -14.28 16.23
CA LYS A 80 -25.20 -14.08 17.65
C LYS A 80 -24.94 -15.41 18.34
N ASP A 81 -25.81 -16.39 18.09
CA ASP A 81 -25.72 -17.79 18.55
C ASP A 81 -25.86 -18.72 17.32
N PRO A 82 -24.91 -19.67 17.09
CA PRO A 82 -24.95 -20.61 15.96
C PRO A 82 -26.22 -21.46 15.87
N SER A 83 -26.95 -21.65 16.97
CA SER A 83 -28.18 -22.45 17.03
C SER A 83 -29.44 -21.66 16.69
N SER A 84 -29.32 -20.35 16.51
CA SER A 84 -30.46 -19.46 16.24
C SER A 84 -31.00 -19.62 14.82
N ASP A 85 -32.31 -19.43 14.66
CA ASP A 85 -32.99 -19.50 13.36
C ASP A 85 -32.41 -18.46 12.39
N LEU A 86 -31.86 -18.93 11.27
CA LEU A 86 -31.27 -18.15 10.18
C LEU A 86 -32.28 -17.22 9.49
N ARG A 87 -33.59 -17.51 9.59
CA ARG A 87 -34.63 -16.72 8.92
C ARG A 87 -35.00 -15.45 9.68
N VAL A 88 -34.53 -15.31 10.93
CA VAL A 88 -34.87 -14.18 11.79
C VAL A 88 -33.73 -13.15 11.76
N PRO A 89 -33.92 -11.97 11.15
CA PRO A 89 -32.86 -10.97 11.00
C PRO A 89 -32.27 -10.50 12.34
N MET A 90 -33.05 -10.54 13.42
CA MET A 90 -32.62 -10.12 14.77
C MET A 90 -31.58 -11.07 15.41
N ASN A 91 -31.48 -12.30 14.91
CA ASN A 91 -30.54 -13.30 15.40
C ASN A 91 -29.11 -13.06 14.91
N TYR A 92 -28.92 -12.19 13.93
CA TYR A 92 -27.60 -11.78 13.45
C TYR A 92 -27.01 -10.71 14.38
N ARG A 93 -25.67 -10.68 14.49
CA ARG A 93 -24.94 -9.64 15.22
C ARG A 93 -25.35 -8.28 14.66
N ASP A 94 -25.82 -7.43 15.56
CA ASP A 94 -26.32 -6.11 15.20
C ASP A 94 -25.13 -5.20 14.91
N TYR A 95 -24.90 -4.97 13.63
CA TYR A 95 -23.81 -4.14 13.13
C TYR A 95 -23.87 -2.71 13.67
N ASN A 96 -25.08 -2.18 13.90
CA ASN A 96 -25.28 -0.81 14.38
C ASN A 96 -24.82 -0.61 15.83
N ARG A 97 -24.51 -1.68 16.57
CA ARG A 97 -24.03 -1.63 17.96
C ARG A 97 -22.52 -1.85 18.10
N CYS A 98 -21.81 -2.17 17.02
CA CYS A 98 -20.38 -2.44 17.08
C CYS A 98 -19.58 -1.15 16.88
N THR A 99 -19.47 -0.34 17.94
CA THR A 99 -18.48 0.75 18.03
C THR A 99 -17.07 0.16 18.07
N ASP A 100 -16.10 0.83 17.44
CA ASP A 100 -14.67 0.42 17.38
C ASP A 100 -14.42 -0.98 16.85
N SER A 101 -15.25 -1.42 15.90
CA SER A 101 -15.08 -2.68 15.19
C SER A 101 -14.57 -2.46 13.76
N TRP A 102 -13.92 -3.48 13.20
CA TRP A 102 -13.56 -3.51 11.77
C TRP A 102 -14.76 -3.18 10.87
N CYS A 103 -15.92 -3.66 11.31
CA CYS A 103 -17.22 -3.33 10.76
C CYS A 103 -17.43 -1.81 10.73
N SER A 104 -17.55 -1.13 11.88
CA SER A 104 -17.76 0.33 11.92
C SER A 104 -16.74 1.14 11.12
N GLU A 105 -15.46 0.73 11.14
CA GLU A 105 -14.41 1.35 10.32
C GLU A 105 -14.69 1.20 8.81
N LEU A 106 -15.12 0.00 8.38
CA LEU A 106 -15.50 -0.25 6.99
C LEU A 106 -16.67 0.65 6.54
N LYS A 107 -17.69 0.85 7.38
CA LYS A 107 -18.79 1.77 7.03
C LYS A 107 -18.32 3.22 6.96
N ASP A 108 -17.44 3.66 7.85
CA ASP A 108 -16.85 5.01 7.77
C ASP A 108 -16.04 5.20 6.47
N ILE A 109 -15.22 4.21 6.10
CA ILE A 109 -14.49 4.21 4.83
C ILE A 109 -15.47 4.27 3.65
N LEU A 110 -16.49 3.40 3.61
CA LEU A 110 -17.46 3.39 2.52
C LEU A 110 -18.27 4.69 2.47
N CYS A 111 -18.56 5.33 3.61
CA CYS A 111 -19.18 6.65 3.68
C CYS A 111 -18.28 7.71 3.03
N LYS A 112 -16.99 7.77 3.40
CA LYS A 112 -16.00 8.67 2.78
C LYS A 112 -15.85 8.46 1.27
N LEU A 113 -16.11 7.25 0.78
CA LEU A 113 -16.06 6.90 -0.64
C LEU A 113 -17.41 7.09 -1.38
N ASN A 114 -18.46 7.56 -0.70
CA ASN A 114 -19.84 7.63 -1.22
C ASN A 114 -20.43 6.27 -1.65
N LEU A 115 -20.03 5.19 -0.95
CA LEU A 115 -20.42 3.80 -1.20
C LEU A 115 -21.21 3.19 -0.02
N GLU A 116 -21.71 4.01 0.91
CA GLU A 116 -22.46 3.55 2.09
C GLU A 116 -23.65 2.63 1.72
N HIS A 117 -24.33 2.91 0.61
CA HIS A 117 -25.47 2.10 0.18
C HIS A 117 -25.14 0.62 -0.03
N TYR A 118 -23.90 0.27 -0.43
CA TYR A 118 -23.47 -1.14 -0.53
C TYR A 118 -23.38 -1.80 0.85
N PHE A 119 -22.96 -1.02 1.84
CA PHE A 119 -22.89 -1.44 3.22
C PHE A 119 -24.30 -1.74 3.78
N ASP A 120 -25.21 -0.78 3.64
CA ASP A 120 -26.57 -0.89 4.19
C ASP A 120 -27.41 -1.97 3.48
N SER A 121 -27.29 -2.06 2.15
CA SER A 121 -28.02 -3.04 1.34
C SER A 121 -27.38 -4.44 1.34
N LYS A 122 -26.18 -4.60 1.93
CA LYS A 122 -25.40 -5.86 1.96
C LYS A 122 -25.15 -6.46 0.57
N THR A 123 -25.04 -5.61 -0.44
CA THR A 123 -24.82 -6.03 -1.83
C THR A 123 -23.33 -6.17 -2.12
N ALA A 124 -22.98 -7.07 -3.03
CA ALA A 124 -21.60 -7.24 -3.45
C ALA A 124 -21.10 -5.99 -4.19
N ILE A 125 -19.92 -5.52 -3.82
CA ILE A 125 -19.25 -4.39 -4.45
C ILE A 125 -18.07 -4.86 -5.31
N ASN A 126 -17.84 -4.17 -6.43
CA ASN A 126 -16.68 -4.40 -7.27
C ASN A 126 -15.46 -3.72 -6.66
N LEU A 127 -14.42 -4.48 -6.31
CA LEU A 127 -13.20 -3.94 -5.71
C LEU A 127 -12.48 -2.92 -6.60
N LYS A 128 -12.62 -3.01 -7.94
CA LYS A 128 -12.06 -2.02 -8.85
C LYS A 128 -12.71 -0.64 -8.69
N THR A 129 -14.02 -0.60 -8.43
CA THR A 129 -14.74 0.64 -8.14
C THR A 129 -14.25 1.25 -6.82
N VAL A 130 -14.07 0.41 -5.80
CA VAL A 130 -13.52 0.83 -4.50
C VAL A 130 -12.10 1.41 -4.68
N GLU A 131 -11.25 0.71 -5.42
CA GLU A 131 -9.88 1.15 -5.73
C GLU A 131 -9.86 2.51 -6.43
N MET A 132 -10.68 2.68 -7.47
CA MET A 132 -10.78 3.95 -8.20
C MET A 132 -11.25 5.10 -7.29
N ASN A 133 -12.25 4.86 -6.43
CA ASN A 133 -12.74 5.89 -5.52
C ASN A 133 -11.70 6.24 -4.45
N ILE A 134 -10.96 5.26 -3.92
CA ILE A 134 -9.86 5.49 -2.97
C ILE A 134 -8.76 6.32 -3.64
N GLN A 135 -8.34 5.94 -4.84
CA GLN A 135 -7.34 6.69 -5.59
C GLN A 135 -7.79 8.13 -5.83
N HIS A 136 -9.03 8.34 -6.24
CA HIS A 136 -9.58 9.68 -6.46
C HIS A 136 -9.63 10.50 -5.15
N LEU A 137 -10.15 9.94 -4.06
CA LEU A 137 -10.22 10.60 -2.75
C LEU A 137 -8.84 11.07 -2.29
N TYR A 138 -7.85 10.17 -2.27
CA TYR A 138 -6.50 10.54 -1.84
C TYR A 138 -5.77 11.44 -2.82
N SER A 139 -6.07 11.36 -4.12
CA SER A 139 -5.54 12.32 -5.10
C SER A 139 -6.04 13.74 -4.82
N ASN A 140 -7.31 13.90 -4.48
CA ASN A 140 -7.89 15.20 -4.12
C ASN A 140 -7.28 15.72 -2.82
N ILE A 141 -7.26 14.90 -1.76
CA ILE A 141 -6.62 15.25 -0.48
C ILE A 141 -5.16 15.67 -0.72
N TRP A 142 -4.42 14.91 -1.52
CA TRP A 142 -3.03 15.22 -1.81
C TRP A 142 -2.88 16.55 -2.55
N ASN A 143 -3.68 16.80 -3.60
CA ASN A 143 -3.67 18.05 -4.36
C ASN A 143 -4.00 19.27 -3.47
N ASP A 144 -4.99 19.13 -2.57
CA ASP A 144 -5.41 20.21 -1.69
C ASP A 144 -4.33 20.58 -0.67
N ASN A 145 -3.60 19.58 -0.16
CA ASN A 145 -2.62 19.77 0.90
C ASN A 145 -1.22 20.14 0.39
N ILE A 146 -0.79 19.60 -0.76
CA ILE A 146 0.63 19.68 -1.16
C ILE A 146 1.11 21.12 -1.40
N GLN A 147 0.24 21.99 -1.90
CA GLN A 147 0.54 23.41 -2.12
C GLN A 147 0.66 24.21 -0.82
N GLN A 148 0.09 23.70 0.28
CA GLN A 148 0.03 24.38 1.56
C GLN A 148 1.23 24.07 2.46
N VAL A 149 2.10 23.13 2.08
CA VAL A 149 3.25 22.71 2.87
C VAL A 149 4.54 23.36 2.31
N PRO A 150 5.09 24.43 2.93
CA PRO A 150 6.24 25.16 2.38
C PRO A 150 7.50 24.29 2.22
N LYS A 151 7.59 23.21 2.99
CA LYS A 151 8.67 22.24 2.93
C LYS A 151 8.69 21.43 1.62
N LEU A 152 7.55 21.29 0.96
CA LEU A 152 7.39 20.55 -0.28
C LEU A 152 7.61 21.40 -1.54
N ARG A 153 8.11 22.64 -1.41
CA ARG A 153 8.36 23.59 -2.51
C ARG A 153 9.11 23.00 -3.70
N THR A 154 10.05 22.09 -3.47
CA THR A 154 10.81 21.42 -4.53
C THR A 154 10.11 20.16 -5.00
N TYR A 155 9.47 19.42 -4.08
CA TYR A 155 8.73 18.21 -4.43
C TYR A 155 7.60 18.49 -5.44
N ILE A 156 6.86 19.60 -5.26
CA ILE A 156 5.76 20.00 -6.16
C ILE A 156 6.22 20.36 -7.58
N THR A 157 7.50 20.67 -7.81
CA THR A 157 7.97 21.06 -9.14
C THR A 157 8.09 19.87 -10.10
N PHE A 158 8.29 18.66 -9.56
CA PHE A 158 8.41 17.44 -10.35
C PHE A 158 7.33 16.40 -10.05
N LYS A 159 6.68 16.43 -8.88
CA LYS A 159 5.54 15.56 -8.59
C LYS A 159 4.24 16.16 -9.10
N SER A 160 3.87 15.84 -10.34
CA SER A 160 2.67 16.39 -11.00
C SER A 160 1.39 15.58 -10.79
N ALA A 161 1.49 14.32 -10.37
CA ALA A 161 0.33 13.43 -10.23
C ALA A 161 0.44 12.52 -9.01
N PHE A 162 -0.70 12.19 -8.40
CA PHE A 162 -0.78 11.23 -7.29
C PHE A 162 -0.69 9.78 -7.81
N ASN A 163 0.53 9.32 -8.06
CA ASN A 163 0.80 7.96 -8.52
C ASN A 163 2.18 7.47 -8.04
N GLN A 164 2.50 6.21 -8.30
CA GLN A 164 3.82 5.66 -8.04
C GLN A 164 4.86 6.26 -9.00
N GLU A 165 6.00 6.69 -8.46
CA GLU A 165 7.12 7.21 -9.24
C GLU A 165 7.97 6.11 -9.89
N GLN A 166 8.51 6.38 -11.07
CA GLN A 166 9.31 5.37 -11.80
C GLN A 166 10.62 5.05 -11.10
N TYR A 167 11.28 6.04 -10.46
CA TYR A 167 12.53 5.80 -9.76
C TYR A 167 12.39 4.84 -8.56
N VAL A 168 11.17 4.65 -8.04
CA VAL A 168 10.89 3.68 -6.96
C VAL A 168 11.00 2.24 -7.46
N LYS A 169 10.87 2.02 -8.78
CA LYS A 169 10.99 0.70 -9.40
C LYS A 169 12.44 0.32 -9.71
N ILE A 170 13.37 1.26 -9.57
CA ILE A 170 14.79 1.04 -9.80
C ILE A 170 15.39 0.39 -8.54
N ASN A 171 16.32 -0.54 -8.72
CA ASN A 171 17.03 -1.18 -7.61
C ASN A 171 18.06 -0.22 -6.99
N LEU A 172 17.60 0.61 -6.06
CA LEU A 172 18.41 1.54 -5.29
C LEU A 172 18.86 0.89 -3.98
N SER A 173 20.08 1.15 -3.53
CA SER A 173 20.57 0.75 -2.20
C SER A 173 19.76 1.39 -1.08
N LYS A 174 19.89 0.85 0.15
CA LYS A 174 19.23 1.41 1.35
C LYS A 174 19.60 2.89 1.57
N VAL A 175 20.85 3.26 1.29
CA VAL A 175 21.38 4.62 1.47
C VAL A 175 20.76 5.56 0.43
N GLU A 176 20.72 5.18 -0.84
CA GLU A 176 20.10 5.99 -1.90
C GLU A 176 18.61 6.21 -1.66
N ARG A 177 17.88 5.16 -1.23
CA ARG A 177 16.47 5.28 -0.86
C ARG A 177 16.26 6.26 0.30
N SER A 178 17.15 6.25 1.30
CA SER A 178 17.11 7.19 2.42
C SER A 178 17.32 8.63 1.95
N HIS A 179 18.35 8.89 1.14
CA HIS A 179 18.61 10.23 0.61
C HIS A 179 17.45 10.76 -0.26
N LEU A 180 16.89 9.92 -1.13
CA LEU A 180 15.72 10.30 -1.92
C LEU A 180 14.49 10.58 -1.06
N ALA A 181 14.25 9.79 -0.01
CA ALA A 181 13.16 10.07 0.93
C ALA A 181 13.37 11.39 1.67
N GLN A 182 14.60 11.65 2.15
CA GLN A 182 14.94 12.92 2.80
C GLN A 182 14.74 14.11 1.86
N PHE A 183 15.17 13.95 0.60
CA PHE A 183 14.98 14.94 -0.45
C PHE A 183 13.50 15.26 -0.70
N ARG A 184 12.66 14.22 -0.85
CA ARG A 184 11.20 14.39 -1.06
C ARG A 184 10.52 15.07 0.12
N CYS A 185 10.97 14.78 1.33
CA CYS A 185 10.44 15.37 2.55
C CYS A 185 11.03 16.76 2.85
N GLY A 186 12.00 17.25 2.06
CA GLY A 186 12.71 18.51 2.31
C GLY A 186 13.46 18.53 3.64
N ILE A 187 13.93 17.37 4.12
CA ILE A 187 14.64 17.22 5.41
C ILE A 187 16.14 16.98 5.24
N LEU A 188 16.64 16.97 4.01
CA LEU A 188 18.08 16.86 3.75
C LEU A 188 18.79 18.03 4.46
N PRO A 189 19.96 17.82 5.09
CA PRO A 189 20.65 18.84 5.91
C PRO A 189 21.33 19.94 5.06
N LEU A 190 20.63 20.49 4.07
CA LEU A 190 21.03 21.64 3.26
C LEU A 190 20.92 22.93 4.06
N ARG A 191 21.59 24.00 3.64
CA ARG A 191 21.53 25.31 4.33
C ARG A 191 20.13 25.89 4.39
N ILE A 192 19.29 25.65 3.39
CA ILE A 192 17.88 26.06 3.43
C ILE A 192 17.13 25.47 4.66
N GLU A 193 17.50 24.28 5.12
CA GLU A 193 16.89 23.62 6.29
C GLU A 193 17.72 23.81 7.57
N THR A 194 19.05 23.69 7.51
CA THR A 194 19.91 23.84 8.70
C THR A 194 19.94 25.28 9.22
N GLY A 195 19.96 26.28 8.32
CA GLY A 195 19.87 27.68 8.69
C GLY A 195 18.51 28.09 9.27
N ARG A 196 17.45 27.34 8.94
CA ARG A 196 16.11 27.52 9.53
C ARG A 196 16.13 27.29 11.05
N TYR A 197 16.91 26.31 11.53
CA TYR A 197 16.98 25.97 12.96
C TYR A 197 17.56 27.08 13.83
N ILE A 198 18.38 27.95 13.24
CA ILE A 198 19.02 29.09 13.92
C ILE A 198 18.38 30.43 13.52
N GLY A 199 17.27 30.41 12.77
CA GLY A 199 16.51 31.62 12.43
C GLY A 199 17.14 32.52 11.36
N GLU A 200 18.13 32.05 10.60
CA GLU A 200 18.70 32.80 9.46
C GLU A 200 17.64 33.07 8.40
N ARG A 201 17.71 34.22 7.71
CA ARG A 201 16.78 34.52 6.61
C ARG A 201 17.03 33.59 5.43
N ALA A 202 15.99 33.28 4.64
CA ALA A 202 16.13 32.33 3.55
C ALA A 202 17.21 32.76 2.53
N GLU A 203 17.29 34.05 2.24
CA GLU A 203 18.30 34.64 1.35
C GLU A 203 19.74 34.46 1.87
N GLU A 204 19.94 34.41 3.19
CA GLU A 204 21.25 34.31 3.85
C GLU A 204 21.74 32.86 3.98
N ARG A 205 20.90 31.87 3.66
CA ARG A 205 21.19 30.43 3.76
C ARG A 205 22.01 29.96 2.55
N LEU A 206 23.16 30.57 2.34
CA LEU A 206 24.03 30.37 1.18
C LEU A 206 24.67 28.98 1.16
N CYS A 207 24.84 28.44 -0.04
CA CYS A 207 25.59 27.21 -0.28
C CYS A 207 27.07 27.42 0.01
N LYS A 208 27.62 26.55 0.86
CA LYS A 208 29.02 26.60 1.28
C LYS A 208 29.98 25.90 0.31
N PHE A 209 29.44 25.24 -0.71
CA PHE A 209 30.20 24.39 -1.64
C PHE A 209 30.30 24.97 -3.06
N CYS A 210 29.63 26.10 -3.32
CA CYS A 210 29.71 26.79 -4.61
C CYS A 210 30.24 28.22 -4.42
N THR A 211 30.71 28.84 -5.50
CA THR A 211 31.22 30.21 -5.52
C THR A 211 30.17 31.24 -5.97
N ALA A 212 28.93 30.81 -6.17
CA ALA A 212 27.88 31.64 -6.76
C ALA A 212 27.12 32.50 -5.74
N ASP A 213 27.44 32.40 -4.44
CA ASP A 213 26.73 33.09 -3.35
C ASP A 213 25.20 32.99 -3.45
N VAL A 214 24.71 31.78 -3.78
CA VAL A 214 23.28 31.48 -3.89
C VAL A 214 22.80 30.62 -2.72
N THR A 215 21.51 30.74 -2.37
CA THR A 215 20.86 29.92 -1.36
C THR A 215 20.94 28.42 -1.69
N GLU A 216 21.34 27.60 -0.72
CA GLU A 216 21.42 26.14 -0.90
C GLU A 216 20.04 25.49 -0.80
N THR A 217 19.32 25.49 -1.91
CA THR A 217 18.05 24.78 -2.06
C THR A 217 18.26 23.36 -2.56
N GLU A 218 17.20 22.55 -2.51
CA GLU A 218 17.20 21.21 -3.09
C GLU A 218 17.48 21.22 -4.60
N THR A 219 16.97 22.21 -5.34
CA THR A 219 17.24 22.36 -6.78
C THR A 219 18.68 22.77 -7.04
N HIS A 220 19.24 23.68 -6.24
CA HIS A 220 20.66 24.03 -6.30
C HIS A 220 21.53 22.79 -6.05
N PHE A 221 21.22 22.02 -5.00
CA PHE A 221 21.93 20.78 -4.71
C PHE A 221 21.87 19.79 -5.87
N LEU A 222 20.70 19.57 -6.49
CA LEU A 222 20.60 18.64 -7.62
C LEU A 222 21.31 19.15 -8.89
N LEU A 223 21.21 20.43 -9.23
CA LEU A 223 21.65 20.94 -10.53
C LEU A 223 23.09 21.45 -10.53
N HIS A 224 23.58 21.98 -9.40
CA HIS A 224 24.94 22.48 -9.28
C HIS A 224 25.90 21.47 -8.64
N SER A 225 25.42 20.60 -7.75
CA SER A 225 26.29 19.59 -7.12
C SER A 225 26.55 18.35 -7.99
N ILE A 226 25.96 18.23 -9.17
CA ILE A 226 26.38 17.21 -10.17
C ILE A 226 27.82 17.45 -10.65
N LEU A 227 28.38 18.66 -10.49
CA LEU A 227 29.81 18.92 -10.67
C LEU A 227 30.67 18.62 -9.41
N ILE A 228 30.02 18.35 -8.26
CA ILE A 228 30.67 18.11 -6.96
C ILE A 228 30.55 16.63 -6.53
N TYR A 229 29.71 15.83 -7.19
CA TYR A 229 29.49 14.42 -6.85
C TYR A 229 30.73 13.52 -7.05
N GLU A 230 31.75 13.94 -7.79
CA GLU A 230 33.06 13.27 -7.77
C GLU A 230 33.76 13.39 -6.40
N ASN A 231 33.36 14.31 -5.52
CA ASN A 231 33.93 14.53 -4.20
C ASN A 231 33.01 14.15 -3.02
N MET A 232 31.71 13.83 -3.23
CA MET A 232 30.80 13.49 -2.13
C MET A 232 30.96 12.07 -1.56
N CYS A 233 31.86 11.25 -2.11
CA CYS A 233 32.29 10.01 -1.44
C CYS A 233 33.15 10.25 -0.16
N LEU A 234 33.43 11.51 0.21
CA LEU A 234 34.33 11.82 1.33
C LEU A 234 33.67 12.48 2.55
N VAL A 235 32.37 12.78 2.54
CA VAL A 235 31.69 13.28 3.75
C VAL A 235 30.77 12.19 4.28
N ASN A 236 31.37 11.30 5.08
CA ASN A 236 30.64 10.44 5.99
C ASN A 236 29.69 11.32 6.81
N PHE A 237 28.40 11.21 6.54
CA PHE A 237 27.35 11.67 7.45
C PHE A 237 27.40 10.75 8.68
N HIS A 238 28.18 11.17 9.68
CA HIS A 238 28.12 10.67 11.06
C HIS A 238 27.18 11.54 11.88
#